data_AF-A0A133V0C2-F1
#
_entry.id   AF-A0A133V0C2-F1
#
_cell.length_a   1.000
_cell.length_b   1.000
_cell.length_c   1.000
_cell.angle_alpha   90.00
_cell.angle_beta   90.00
_cell.angle_gamma   90.00
#
_symmetry.space_group_name_H-M   'P 1'
#
loop_
_entity.id
_entity.type
_entity.pdbx_description
1 polymer ?
#
loop_
_entity_poly.entity_id
_entity_poly.type
_entity_poly.pdbx_seq_one_letter_code
_entity_poly.pdbx_strand_id
1 'polypeptide(L)'
;MIYSIGHSTRSLEELLKLLGENGIKVLVDVRRFPKSKRHPHFNRGKLSEGLEERGLEYCWMGEALGGYRSGGLGENSPNQAWNSEGFRAYADHALSGEFQEALDDLIEISESKRLA
;
A
#
# COMPACT_ATOMS: atom_id res chain seq x y z
N MET A 1 -6.65 7.50 -12.67
CA MET A 1 -6.24 8.49 -11.64
C MET A 1 -6.16 7.76 -10.32
N ILE A 2 -5.03 7.85 -9.62
CA ILE A 2 -4.78 7.13 -8.36
C ILE A 2 -4.78 8.15 -7.21
N TYR A 3 -5.54 7.87 -6.16
CA TYR A 3 -5.50 8.64 -4.91
C TYR A 3 -4.54 7.97 -3.94
N SER A 4 -4.12 8.72 -2.92
CA SER A 4 -3.34 8.15 -1.81
C SER A 4 -3.89 8.66 -0.50
N ILE A 5 -3.98 7.79 0.49
CA ILE A 5 -4.46 8.16 1.82
C ILE A 5 -3.57 7.60 2.93
N GLY A 6 -3.19 8.47 3.86
CA GLY A 6 -2.59 8.08 5.14
C GLY A 6 -3.64 8.09 6.25
N HIS A 7 -3.57 7.15 7.17
CA HIS A 7 -4.54 7.06 8.26
C HIS A 7 -4.19 7.87 9.51
N SER A 8 -2.92 8.20 9.75
CA SER A 8 -2.45 8.92 10.96
C SER A 8 -3.10 8.32 12.23
N THR A 9 -3.65 9.17 13.11
CA THR A 9 -4.44 8.80 14.30
C THR A 9 -5.95 8.81 14.08
N ARG A 10 -6.43 8.82 12.82
CA ARG A 10 -7.87 8.82 12.51
C ARG A 10 -8.54 7.54 13.05
N SER A 11 -9.82 7.67 13.38
CA SER A 11 -10.72 6.53 13.54
C SER A 11 -10.95 5.81 12.21
N LEU A 12 -11.45 4.58 12.27
CA LEU A 12 -11.86 3.84 11.06
C LEU A 12 -12.98 4.58 10.32
N GLU A 13 -13.95 5.11 11.05
CA GLU A 13 -15.09 5.82 10.48
C GLU A 13 -14.69 7.08 9.70
N GLU A 14 -13.74 7.86 10.23
CA GLU A 14 -13.19 9.02 9.51
C GLU A 14 -12.47 8.61 8.21
N LEU A 15 -11.73 7.49 8.22
CA LEU A 15 -11.11 6.97 7.01
C LEU A 15 -12.18 6.58 5.97
N LEU A 16 -13.18 5.79 6.38
CA LEU A 16 -14.24 5.32 5.50
C LEU A 16 -15.07 6.47 4.94
N LYS A 17 -15.32 7.51 5.73
CA LYS A 17 -15.99 8.74 5.28
C LYS A 17 -15.21 9.44 4.17
N LEU A 18 -13.89 9.62 4.35
CA LEU A 18 -13.03 10.25 3.35
C LEU A 18 -12.98 9.45 2.04
N LEU A 19 -12.92 8.11 2.14
CA LEU A 19 -12.97 7.23 0.97
C LEU A 19 -14.31 7.39 0.23
N GLY A 20 -15.42 7.40 0.97
CA GLY A 20 -16.77 7.61 0.41
C GLY A 20 -16.95 8.97 -0.25
N GLU A 21 -16.50 10.06 0.39
CA GLU A 21 -16.58 11.43 -0.14
C GLU A 21 -15.82 11.62 -1.45
N ASN A 22 -14.73 10.87 -1.64
CA ASN A 22 -13.96 10.87 -2.89
C ASN A 22 -14.48 9.81 -3.88
N GLY A 23 -15.51 9.06 -3.53
CA GLY A 23 -16.09 8.00 -4.35
C GLY A 23 -15.12 6.87 -4.66
N ILE A 24 -14.16 6.62 -3.76
CA ILE A 24 -13.26 5.47 -3.83
C ILE A 24 -14.09 4.19 -3.81
N LYS A 25 -13.65 3.18 -4.57
CA LYS A 25 -14.27 1.86 -4.68
C LYS A 25 -13.35 0.75 -4.21
N VAL A 26 -12.03 0.95 -4.33
CA VAL A 26 -11.00 0.00 -3.91
C VAL A 26 -9.98 0.73 -3.05
N LEU A 27 -9.67 0.19 -1.87
CA LEU A 27 -8.49 0.60 -1.11
C LEU A 27 -7.37 -0.41 -1.37
N VAL A 28 -6.25 0.05 -1.92
CA VAL A 28 -5.06 -0.77 -2.13
C VAL A 28 -4.07 -0.56 -0.99
N ASP A 29 -3.87 -1.59 -0.18
CA ASP A 29 -2.94 -1.56 0.95
C ASP A 29 -1.56 -2.05 0.53
N VAL A 30 -0.65 -1.10 0.30
CA VAL A 30 0.75 -1.37 -0.05
C VAL A 30 1.64 -1.61 1.18
N ARG A 31 1.09 -1.61 2.41
CA ARG A 31 1.91 -1.88 3.60
C ARG A 31 2.34 -3.33 3.62
N ARG A 32 3.66 -3.61 3.63
CA ARG A 32 4.18 -4.99 3.77
C ARG A 32 3.62 -5.68 5.00
N PHE A 33 3.52 -4.95 6.11
CA PHE A 33 2.96 -5.44 7.36
C PHE A 33 1.79 -4.55 7.79
N PRO A 34 0.56 -4.83 7.35
CA PRO A 34 -0.63 -4.05 7.71
C PRO A 34 -1.09 -4.39 9.13
N LYS A 35 -0.23 -4.07 10.11
CA LYS A 35 -0.41 -4.34 11.54
C LYS A 35 0.00 -3.12 12.36
N SER A 36 -0.80 -2.78 13.36
CA SER A 36 -0.57 -1.69 14.30
C SER A 36 -1.10 -2.09 15.69
N LYS A 37 -0.23 -2.03 16.69
CA LYS A 37 -0.64 -2.19 18.10
C LYS A 37 -1.39 -0.96 18.62
N ARG A 38 -0.99 0.23 18.15
CA ARG A 38 -1.56 1.52 18.59
C ARG A 38 -2.93 1.80 17.96
N HIS A 39 -3.13 1.35 16.72
CA HIS A 39 -4.37 1.55 15.96
C HIS A 39 -4.87 0.22 15.39
N PRO A 40 -5.42 -0.68 16.22
CA PRO A 40 -5.79 -2.03 15.81
C PRO A 40 -6.86 -2.09 14.71
N HIS A 41 -7.66 -1.04 14.56
CA HIS A 41 -8.66 -0.91 13.48
C HIS A 41 -8.04 -0.77 12.09
N PHE A 42 -6.75 -0.44 11.98
CA PHE A 42 -5.99 -0.46 10.72
C PHE A 42 -5.21 -1.75 10.50
N ASN A 43 -5.41 -2.77 11.34
CA ASN A 43 -4.95 -4.12 11.04
C ASN A 43 -5.75 -4.67 9.85
N ARG A 44 -5.09 -5.41 8.96
CA ARG A 44 -5.70 -5.95 7.73
C ARG A 44 -7.10 -6.53 7.92
N GLY A 45 -7.30 -7.41 8.90
CA GLY A 45 -8.62 -8.02 9.15
C GLY A 45 -9.70 -6.99 9.46
N LYS A 46 -9.45 -6.11 10.45
CA LYS A 46 -10.43 -5.09 10.89
C LYS A 46 -10.68 -4.02 9.83
N LEU A 47 -9.65 -3.66 9.08
CA LEU A 47 -9.78 -2.71 7.97
C LEU A 47 -10.59 -3.31 6.83
N SER A 48 -10.32 -4.55 6.45
CA SER A 48 -11.06 -5.28 5.41
C SER A 48 -12.54 -5.41 5.78
N GLU A 49 -12.84 -5.82 7.02
CA GLU A 49 -14.22 -5.92 7.53
C GLU A 49 -14.96 -4.58 7.41
N GLY A 50 -14.37 -3.48 7.89
CA GLY A 50 -15.03 -2.16 7.84
C GLY A 50 -15.19 -1.59 6.42
N LEU A 51 -14.30 -1.94 5.49
CA LEU A 51 -14.45 -1.59 4.07
C LEU A 51 -15.59 -2.38 3.43
N GLU A 52 -15.67 -3.68 3.69
CA GLU A 52 -16.71 -4.57 3.16
C GLU A 52 -18.11 -4.13 3.61
N GLU A 53 -18.27 -3.75 4.88
CA GLU A 53 -19.53 -3.19 5.43
C GLU A 53 -19.99 -1.92 4.69
N ARG A 54 -19.08 -1.21 4.02
CA ARG A 54 -19.37 -0.01 3.20
C ARG A 54 -19.41 -0.30 1.70
N GLY A 55 -19.31 -1.57 1.29
CA GLY A 55 -19.25 -1.96 -0.12
C GLY A 55 -17.97 -1.49 -0.82
N LEU A 56 -16.88 -1.32 -0.08
CA LEU A 56 -15.55 -0.98 -0.59
C LEU A 56 -14.70 -2.24 -0.67
N GLU A 57 -14.01 -2.42 -1.79
CA GLU A 57 -13.09 -3.53 -1.97
C GLU A 57 -11.77 -3.24 -1.27
N TYR A 58 -11.18 -4.26 -0.67
CA TYR A 58 -9.85 -4.20 -0.06
C TYR A 58 -8.89 -5.11 -0.84
N CYS A 59 -7.85 -4.53 -1.42
CA CYS A 59 -6.80 -5.27 -2.12
C CYS A 59 -5.47 -5.07 -1.39
N TRP A 60 -4.84 -6.15 -0.95
CA TRP A 60 -3.53 -6.06 -0.30
C TRP A 60 -2.42 -6.42 -1.29
N MET A 61 -1.60 -5.43 -1.65
CA MET A 61 -0.47 -5.57 -2.56
C MET A 61 0.87 -5.36 -1.85
N GLY A 62 0.88 -5.36 -0.51
CA GLY A 62 2.08 -5.11 0.28
C GLY A 62 3.18 -6.17 0.14
N GLU A 63 2.88 -7.36 -0.39
CA GLU A 63 3.93 -8.34 -0.70
C GLU A 63 4.81 -7.84 -1.83
N ALA A 64 4.25 -7.41 -2.96
CA ALA A 64 5.00 -6.94 -4.12
C ALA A 64 5.39 -5.45 -4.02
N LEU A 65 4.47 -4.58 -3.58
CA LEU A 65 4.65 -3.12 -3.56
C LEU A 65 5.15 -2.56 -2.22
N GLY A 66 5.25 -3.39 -1.19
CA GLY A 66 5.56 -2.92 0.16
C GLY A 66 7.03 -2.64 0.43
N GLY A 67 7.28 -1.76 1.40
CA GLY A 67 8.63 -1.47 1.91
C GLY A 67 9.24 -2.59 2.76
N TYR A 68 10.13 -2.21 3.69
CA TYR A 68 10.76 -3.12 4.66
C TYR A 68 11.48 -4.30 3.99
N ARG A 69 12.30 -4.02 2.99
CA ARG A 69 13.08 -5.01 2.25
C ARG A 69 14.46 -5.21 2.88
N SER A 70 14.99 -6.41 2.68
CA SER A 70 16.37 -6.80 3.00
C SER A 70 16.95 -7.52 1.78
N GLY A 71 18.28 -7.66 1.73
CA GLY A 71 18.92 -8.41 0.63
C GLY A 71 18.85 -7.71 -0.73
N GLY A 72 18.98 -6.38 -0.75
CA GLY A 72 19.15 -5.61 -1.99
C GLY A 72 20.48 -5.92 -2.71
N LEU A 73 20.83 -5.11 -3.70
CA LEU A 73 21.96 -5.38 -4.61
C LEU A 73 23.34 -5.01 -4.03
N GLY A 74 23.41 -4.56 -2.76
CA GLY A 74 24.66 -4.24 -2.09
C GLY A 74 25.43 -3.13 -2.82
N GLU A 75 26.73 -3.33 -3.04
CA GLU A 75 27.61 -2.39 -3.76
C GLU A 75 27.23 -2.22 -5.23
N ASN A 76 26.52 -3.20 -5.82
CA ASN A 76 26.06 -3.14 -7.21
C ASN A 76 24.72 -2.39 -7.35
N SER A 77 24.12 -1.95 -6.24
CA SER A 77 22.88 -1.17 -6.29
C SER A 77 23.11 0.14 -7.07
N PRO A 78 22.24 0.50 -8.02
CA PRO A 78 22.27 1.83 -8.62
C PRO A 78 21.78 2.92 -7.64
N ASN A 79 21.23 2.51 -6.50
CA ASN A 79 20.59 3.35 -5.49
C ASN A 79 21.53 3.70 -4.32
N GLN A 80 22.85 3.81 -4.56
CA GLN A 80 23.86 4.11 -3.51
C GLN A 80 23.65 5.43 -2.77
N ALA A 81 22.85 6.35 -3.32
CA ALA A 81 22.50 7.61 -2.64
C ALA A 81 21.71 7.39 -1.33
N TRP A 82 21.08 6.23 -1.15
CA TRP A 82 20.43 5.87 0.11
C TRP A 82 21.43 5.31 1.12
N ASN A 83 21.67 6.06 2.19
CA ASN A 83 22.52 5.61 3.30
C ASN A 83 21.90 4.41 4.08
N SER A 84 20.58 4.38 4.22
CA SER A 84 19.86 3.29 4.89
C SER A 84 19.79 2.06 3.99
N GLU A 85 20.32 0.92 4.46
CA GLU A 85 20.28 -0.34 3.72
C GLU A 85 18.86 -0.77 3.38
N GLY A 86 17.90 -0.57 4.29
CA GLY A 86 16.50 -0.95 4.05
C GLY A 86 15.81 -0.08 2.99
N PHE A 87 16.15 1.22 2.93
CA PHE A 87 15.63 2.09 1.87
C PHE A 87 16.30 1.80 0.53
N ARG A 88 17.60 1.52 0.52
CA ARG A 88 18.31 1.08 -0.68
C ARG A 88 17.76 -0.24 -1.20
N ALA A 89 17.55 -1.23 -0.33
CA ALA A 89 16.97 -2.52 -0.69
C ALA A 89 15.53 -2.38 -1.23
N TYR A 90 14.74 -1.44 -0.70
CA TYR A 90 13.42 -1.17 -1.26
C TYR A 90 13.50 -0.49 -2.63
N ALA A 91 14.42 0.45 -2.82
CA ALA A 91 14.65 1.07 -4.12
C ALA A 91 15.15 0.05 -5.17
N ASP A 92 15.99 -0.91 -4.77
CA ASP A 92 16.40 -2.03 -5.62
C ASP A 92 15.23 -2.94 -5.95
N HIS A 93 14.40 -3.26 -4.96
CA HIS A 93 13.18 -4.06 -5.15
C HIS A 93 12.22 -3.39 -6.15
N ALA A 94 12.10 -2.06 -6.14
CA ALA A 94 11.27 -1.33 -7.09
C ALA A 94 11.72 -1.46 -8.55
N LEU A 95 12.97 -1.89 -8.79
CA LEU A 95 13.50 -2.19 -10.12
C LEU A 95 13.25 -3.64 -10.56
N SER A 96 12.68 -4.48 -9.69
CA SER A 96 12.41 -5.90 -10.00
C SER A 96 11.19 -6.06 -10.90
N GLY A 97 11.15 -7.17 -11.65
CA GLY A 97 9.98 -7.54 -12.47
C GLY A 97 8.71 -7.71 -11.65
N GLU A 98 8.79 -8.34 -10.47
CA GLU A 98 7.65 -8.50 -9.55
C GLU A 98 7.02 -7.16 -9.16
N PHE A 99 7.84 -6.14 -8.88
CA PHE A 99 7.32 -4.81 -8.55
C PHE A 99 6.66 -4.15 -9.76
N GLN A 100 7.22 -4.32 -10.96
CA GLN A 100 6.64 -3.74 -12.19
C GLN A 100 5.32 -4.41 -12.55
N GLU A 101 5.24 -5.75 -12.47
CA GLU A 101 3.99 -6.50 -12.70
C GLU A 101 2.88 -6.05 -11.73
N ALA A 102 3.19 -5.92 -10.44
CA ALA A 102 2.23 -5.43 -9.47
C ALA A 102 1.87 -3.94 -9.66
N LEU A 103 2.76 -3.14 -10.23
CA LEU A 103 2.46 -1.75 -10.58
C LEU A 103 1.51 -1.67 -11.78
N ASP A 104 1.70 -2.54 -12.78
CA ASP A 104 0.80 -2.67 -13.93
C ASP A 104 -0.60 -3.12 -13.48
N ASP A 105 -0.69 -4.12 -12.59
CA ASP A 105 -1.96 -4.54 -11.98
C ASP A 105 -2.66 -3.36 -11.27
N LEU A 106 -1.90 -2.55 -10.52
CA LEU A 106 -2.44 -1.37 -9.84
C LEU A 106 -2.98 -0.33 -10.83
N ILE A 107 -2.28 -0.13 -11.95
CA ILE A 107 -2.70 0.78 -13.02
C ILE A 107 -3.99 0.26 -13.66
N GLU A 108 -4.09 -1.03 -13.98
CA GLU A 108 -5.29 -1.64 -14.57
C GLU A 108 -6.52 -1.51 -13.65
N ILE A 109 -6.34 -1.71 -12.33
CA ILE A 109 -7.42 -1.44 -11.36
C ILE A 109 -7.85 0.03 -11.45
N SER A 110 -6.90 0.96 -11.62
CA SER A 110 -7.19 2.40 -11.68
C SER A 110 -7.94 2.85 -12.94
N GLU A 111 -7.89 2.03 -14.00
CA GLU A 111 -8.62 2.26 -15.25
C GLU A 111 -10.09 1.83 -15.13
N SER A 112 -10.37 0.82 -14.31
CA SER A 112 -11.73 0.28 -14.12
C SER A 112 -12.47 0.88 -12.92
N LYS A 113 -11.75 1.21 -11.84
CA LYS A 113 -12.31 1.66 -10.57
C LYS A 113 -11.51 2.82 -9.99
N ARG A 114 -12.20 3.72 -9.28
CA ARG A 114 -11.51 4.75 -8.50
C ARG A 114 -10.88 4.11 -7.27
N LEU A 115 -9.55 4.17 -7.16
CA LEU A 115 -8.81 3.57 -6.06
C LEU A 115 -8.01 4.59 -5.25
N ALA A 116 -7.72 4.24 -3.99
CA ALA A 116 -6.87 4.98 -3.07
C ALA A 116 -5.88 4.06 -2.31
#